data_AF-A0A139CKI7-F1
#
_entry.id   AF-A0A139CKI7-F1
#
_cell.length_a   1.000
_cell.length_b   1.000
_cell.length_c   1.000
_cell.angle_alpha   90.00
_cell.angle_beta   90.00
_cell.angle_gamma   90.00
#
_symmetry.space_group_name_H-M   'P 1'
#
loop_
_entity.id
_entity.type
_entity.pdbx_description
1 polymer ?
#
loop_
_entity_poly.entity_id
_entity_poly.type
_entity_poly.pdbx_seq_one_letter_code
_entity_poly.pdbx_strand_id
1 'polypeptide(L)'
;MVYEHRNNVWIVRAGRNVGREKLFFEKGVISLDLNLQLLDYFAEDLEEFRNLPHNHKQYHFLGEKYMDFDRRFRKEFDDAVKNLDHSEEDQRPEVVRKMRSLNRKLKNFDEEIRQFSATMQKFDEFEKMEFIKEMVAAKLAALDHTVLDRWAQEIYHFVSGMRPHDTVVLPVESEGIAYVGRVRENYKYREGFGDLSHYMRIIWSDDKVPLSDFCPEFTEMLESDSQLILVKGECRDSILDIASNVYF
;
A
#
# COMPACT_ATOMS: atom_id res chain seq x y z
N MET A 1 9.02 -7.99 17.16
CA MET A 1 7.99 -7.68 16.15
C MET A 1 8.23 -6.24 15.72
N VAL A 2 9.10 -6.03 14.73
CA VAL A 2 9.43 -4.68 14.24
C VAL A 2 8.51 -4.45 13.04
N TYR A 3 7.36 -3.82 13.29
CA TYR A 3 6.66 -3.15 12.20
C TYR A 3 7.50 -1.91 11.89
N GLU A 4 8.43 -2.03 10.93
CA GLU A 4 8.83 -0.85 10.16
C GLU A 4 7.55 -0.41 9.43
N HIS A 5 6.76 0.46 10.06
CA HIS A 5 5.78 1.25 9.34
C HIS A 5 6.57 2.17 8.41
N ARG A 6 6.91 1.66 7.22
CA ARG A 6 7.32 2.50 6.10
C ARG A 6 6.10 3.33 5.74
N ASN A 7 5.98 4.52 6.30
CA ASN A 7 4.97 5.50 5.89
C ASN A 7 5.16 5.70 4.38
N ASN A 8 4.11 5.42 3.60
CA ASN A 8 4.18 5.70 2.17
C ASN A 8 4.16 7.21 1.96
N VAL A 9 4.69 7.63 0.83
CA VAL A 9 4.66 9.02 0.40
C VAL A 9 3.86 9.07 -0.89
N TRP A 10 2.85 9.92 -0.91
CA TRP A 10 1.95 10.10 -2.04
C TRP A 10 2.02 11.53 -2.54
N ILE A 11 2.18 11.72 -3.84
CA ILE A 11 1.92 13.01 -4.48
C ILE A 11 0.48 12.97 -5.00
N VAL A 12 -0.32 13.96 -4.60
CA VAL A 12 -1.73 14.08 -4.97
C VAL A 12 -1.92 15.39 -5.71
N ARG A 13 -2.23 15.33 -6.99
CA ARG A 13 -2.51 16.50 -7.82
C ARG A 13 -4.02 16.75 -7.81
N ALA A 14 -4.43 18.00 -7.66
CA ALA A 14 -5.84 18.36 -7.57
C ALA A 14 -6.59 18.32 -8.92
N GLY A 15 -5.91 17.88 -9.99
CA GLY A 15 -6.47 17.77 -11.34
C GLY A 15 -6.48 19.12 -12.07
N ARG A 16 -7.30 19.22 -13.12
CA ARG A 16 -7.28 20.37 -14.05
C ARG A 16 -8.09 21.58 -13.59
N ASN A 17 -8.78 21.48 -12.45
CA ASN A 17 -9.62 22.56 -11.92
C ASN A 17 -8.77 23.52 -11.09
N VAL A 18 -8.56 24.72 -11.63
CA VAL A 18 -7.77 25.79 -10.99
C VAL A 18 -8.28 26.07 -9.57
N GLY A 19 -7.38 26.03 -8.59
CA GLY A 19 -7.67 26.41 -7.20
C GLY A 19 -8.22 25.29 -6.32
N ARG A 20 -8.31 24.05 -6.83
CA ARG A 20 -8.78 22.91 -6.04
C ARG A 20 -7.77 22.49 -4.97
N GLU A 21 -6.48 22.73 -5.17
CA GLU A 21 -5.43 22.54 -4.18
C GLU A 21 -5.71 23.36 -2.91
N LYS A 22 -6.14 24.62 -3.10
CA LYS A 22 -6.51 25.50 -1.99
C LYS A 22 -7.74 24.98 -1.26
N LEU A 23 -8.74 24.48 -1.99
CA LEU A 23 -9.91 23.86 -1.40
C LEU A 23 -9.55 22.62 -0.56
N PHE A 24 -8.66 21.76 -1.07
CA PHE A 24 -8.16 20.57 -0.35
C PHE A 24 -7.46 20.95 0.95
N PHE A 25 -6.57 21.96 0.88
CA PHE A 25 -5.89 22.50 2.05
C PHE A 25 -6.90 23.06 3.09
N GLU A 26 -7.75 23.99 2.69
CA GLU A 26 -8.72 24.66 3.58
C GLU A 26 -9.74 23.70 4.21
N LYS A 27 -10.12 22.64 3.50
CA LYS A 27 -11.08 21.65 4.00
C LYS A 27 -10.42 20.50 4.78
N GLY A 28 -9.09 20.40 4.78
CA GLY A 28 -8.38 19.29 5.41
C GLY A 28 -8.69 17.94 4.74
N VAL A 29 -8.85 17.93 3.41
CA VAL A 29 -9.16 16.73 2.65
C VAL A 29 -8.40 16.67 1.34
N ILE A 30 -8.27 15.48 0.78
CA ILE A 30 -7.99 15.27 -0.65
C ILE A 30 -9.16 14.52 -1.28
N SER A 31 -9.38 14.76 -2.57
CA SER A 31 -10.33 14.04 -3.41
C SER A 31 -9.63 13.63 -4.70
N LEU A 32 -10.00 12.48 -5.25
CA LEU A 32 -9.58 12.10 -6.59
C LEU A 32 -10.66 12.58 -7.58
N ASP A 33 -10.25 13.15 -8.71
CA ASP A 33 -11.18 13.50 -9.79
C ASP A 33 -10.67 12.98 -11.11
N LEU A 34 -11.16 11.79 -11.43
CA LEU A 34 -10.94 11.15 -12.72
C LEU A 34 -11.81 11.84 -13.77
N ASN A 35 -11.52 13.11 -14.01
CA ASN A 35 -11.92 13.93 -15.13
C ASN A 35 -13.43 14.01 -15.44
N LEU A 36 -14.38 13.56 -14.60
CA LEU A 36 -15.80 13.46 -15.00
C LEU A 36 -16.80 13.01 -13.90
N GLN A 37 -16.71 13.47 -12.64
CA GLN A 37 -17.68 13.07 -11.57
C GLN A 37 -17.86 11.54 -11.45
N LEU A 38 -16.87 10.80 -11.95
CA LEU A 38 -17.04 9.39 -12.28
C LEU A 38 -17.19 8.55 -11.03
N LEU A 39 -16.47 8.93 -9.98
CA LEU A 39 -16.53 8.27 -8.68
C LEU A 39 -17.95 8.29 -8.10
N ASP A 40 -18.75 9.34 -8.34
CA ASP A 40 -20.12 9.40 -7.82
C ASP A 40 -20.99 8.29 -8.43
N TYR A 41 -20.76 7.91 -9.70
CA TYR A 41 -21.42 6.77 -10.32
C TYR A 41 -20.96 5.43 -9.75
N PHE A 42 -19.82 5.38 -9.06
CA PHE A 42 -19.24 4.19 -8.47
C PHE A 42 -19.37 4.16 -6.94
N ALA A 43 -20.15 5.05 -6.33
CA ALA A 43 -20.18 5.21 -4.87
C ALA A 43 -20.49 3.90 -4.12
N GLU A 44 -21.57 3.22 -4.50
CA GLU A 44 -21.96 1.92 -3.92
C GLU A 44 -20.88 0.86 -4.17
N ASP A 45 -20.38 0.78 -5.41
CA ASP A 45 -19.36 -0.21 -5.82
C ASP A 45 -18.04 -0.01 -5.07
N LEU A 46 -17.62 1.24 -4.82
CA LEU A 46 -16.39 1.58 -4.11
C LEU A 46 -16.51 1.39 -2.60
N GLU A 47 -17.68 1.68 -2.01
CA GLU A 47 -17.94 1.33 -0.61
C GLU A 47 -17.95 -0.18 -0.40
N GLU A 48 -18.59 -0.95 -1.30
CA GLU A 48 -18.54 -2.42 -1.27
C GLU A 48 -17.12 -2.93 -1.43
N PHE A 49 -16.39 -2.42 -2.44
CA PHE A 49 -14.99 -2.77 -2.69
C PHE A 49 -14.09 -2.55 -1.47
N ARG A 50 -14.23 -1.41 -0.78
CA ARG A 50 -13.49 -1.13 0.45
C ARG A 50 -13.78 -2.17 1.54
N ASN A 51 -15.04 -2.61 1.63
CA ASN A 51 -15.52 -3.53 2.66
C ASN A 51 -15.28 -5.01 2.30
N LEU A 52 -14.80 -5.32 1.09
CA LEU A 52 -14.48 -6.69 0.70
C LEU A 52 -13.46 -7.28 1.71
N PRO A 53 -13.77 -8.43 2.32
CA PRO A 53 -12.91 -9.04 3.32
C PRO A 53 -11.55 -9.35 2.71
N HIS A 54 -10.55 -8.64 3.21
CA HIS A 54 -9.17 -8.86 2.81
C HIS A 54 -8.77 -10.27 3.25
N ASN A 55 -8.17 -11.04 2.34
CA ASN A 55 -7.30 -12.17 2.67
C ASN A 55 -7.96 -13.48 3.13
N HIS A 56 -9.27 -13.71 2.98
CA HIS A 56 -9.85 -14.98 3.46
C HIS A 56 -9.16 -16.20 2.81
N LYS A 57 -8.89 -16.19 1.50
CA LYS A 57 -8.18 -17.29 0.82
C LYS A 57 -6.70 -17.39 1.23
N GLN A 58 -6.02 -16.26 1.39
CA GLN A 58 -4.60 -16.21 1.78
C GLN A 58 -4.36 -16.83 3.17
N TYR A 59 -5.14 -16.44 4.18
CA TYR A 59 -4.97 -16.96 5.55
C TYR A 59 -5.29 -18.45 5.68
N HIS A 60 -6.30 -18.94 4.94
CA HIS A 60 -6.61 -20.38 4.91
C HIS A 60 -5.45 -21.18 4.33
N PHE A 61 -4.92 -20.79 3.17
CA PHE A 61 -3.84 -21.54 2.52
C PHE A 61 -2.50 -21.45 3.28
N LEU A 62 -2.17 -20.29 3.85
CA LEU A 62 -1.00 -20.16 4.73
C LEU A 62 -1.15 -21.01 5.99
N GLY A 63 -2.36 -21.09 6.56
CA GLY A 63 -2.67 -21.98 7.67
C GLY A 63 -2.45 -23.45 7.32
N GLU A 64 -2.96 -23.91 6.18
CA GLU A 64 -2.75 -25.28 5.70
C GLU A 64 -1.27 -25.61 5.48
N LYS A 65 -0.53 -24.73 4.78
CA LYS A 65 0.91 -24.92 4.54
C LYS A 65 1.72 -24.96 5.83
N TYR A 66 1.39 -24.11 6.80
CA TYR A 66 2.02 -24.11 8.12
C TYR A 66 1.72 -25.39 8.89
N MET A 67 0.46 -25.83 8.93
CA MET A 67 0.06 -27.08 9.60
C MET A 67 0.75 -28.31 9.00
N ASP A 68 0.90 -28.35 7.67
CA ASP A 68 1.60 -29.43 6.97
C ASP A 68 3.11 -29.44 7.24
N PHE A 69 3.71 -28.26 7.41
CA PHE A 69 5.11 -28.17 7.82
C PHE A 69 5.31 -28.55 9.29
N ASP A 70 4.54 -27.99 10.22
CA ASP A 70 4.65 -28.30 11.66
C ASP A 70 4.48 -29.81 11.91
N ARG A 71 3.53 -30.45 11.23
CA ARG A 71 3.34 -31.90 11.31
C ARG A 71 4.56 -32.69 10.84
N ARG A 72 5.16 -32.29 9.71
CA ARG A 72 6.37 -32.94 9.17
C ARG A 72 7.58 -32.67 10.05
N PHE A 73 7.74 -31.43 10.53
CA PHE A 73 8.82 -31.01 11.41
C PHE A 73 8.78 -31.75 12.74
N ARG A 74 7.63 -31.83 13.42
CA ARG A 74 7.48 -32.59 14.68
C ARG A 74 7.80 -34.06 14.49
N LYS A 75 7.33 -34.67 13.40
CA LYS A 75 7.66 -36.06 13.09
C LYS A 75 9.17 -36.26 12.91
N GLU A 76 9.82 -35.42 12.11
CA GLU A 76 11.27 -35.49 11.90
C GLU A 76 12.07 -35.19 13.19
N PHE A 77 11.57 -34.27 14.02
CA PHE A 77 12.15 -33.95 15.32
C PHE A 77 12.05 -35.13 16.28
N ASP A 78 10.86 -35.72 16.42
CA ASP A 78 10.63 -36.89 17.26
C ASP A 78 11.46 -38.08 16.80
N ASP A 79 11.57 -38.33 15.48
CA ASP A 79 12.40 -39.39 14.92
C ASP A 79 13.91 -39.11 15.13
N ALA A 80 14.32 -37.84 15.11
CA ALA A 80 15.70 -37.45 15.38
C ALA A 80 16.08 -37.55 16.86
N VAL A 81 15.11 -37.35 17.77
CA VAL A 81 15.32 -37.34 19.24
C VAL A 81 15.09 -38.70 19.89
N LYS A 82 14.23 -39.57 19.32
CA LYS A 82 13.86 -40.89 19.89
C LYS A 82 15.02 -41.85 20.17
N ASN A 83 16.15 -41.67 19.49
CA ASN A 83 17.32 -42.57 19.60
C ASN A 83 18.58 -41.84 20.07
N LEU A 84 18.45 -40.65 20.66
CA LEU A 84 19.59 -39.91 21.19
C LEU A 84 19.72 -40.15 22.70
N ASP A 85 20.79 -40.82 23.11
CA ASP A 85 21.13 -40.91 24.53
C ASP A 85 21.93 -39.65 24.91
N HIS A 86 21.34 -38.77 25.71
CA HIS A 86 21.95 -37.50 26.13
C HIS A 86 23.14 -37.69 27.08
N SER A 87 23.43 -38.94 27.47
CA SER A 87 24.48 -39.32 28.44
C SER A 87 25.83 -39.61 27.80
N GLU A 88 25.89 -39.88 26.49
CA GLU A 88 27.11 -40.29 25.78
C GLU A 88 27.76 -39.13 25.02
N GLU A 89 28.96 -38.75 25.43
CA GLU A 89 29.73 -37.63 24.87
C GLU A 89 30.07 -37.80 23.37
N ASP A 90 30.16 -39.05 22.90
CA ASP A 90 30.49 -39.41 21.52
C ASP A 90 29.37 -39.12 20.51
N GLN A 91 28.10 -39.04 20.95
CA GLN A 91 26.95 -38.78 20.06
C GLN A 91 26.68 -37.29 19.84
N ARG A 92 27.31 -36.41 20.64
CA ARG A 92 27.13 -34.95 20.63
C ARG A 92 27.37 -34.29 19.25
N PRO A 93 28.35 -34.70 18.44
CA PRO A 93 28.54 -34.16 17.09
C PRO A 93 27.38 -34.49 16.13
N GLU A 94 26.76 -35.67 16.27
CA GLU A 94 25.64 -36.10 15.44
C GLU A 94 24.37 -35.31 15.78
N VAL A 95 24.12 -35.07 17.07
CA VAL A 95 23.04 -34.19 17.56
C VAL A 95 23.17 -32.78 16.98
N VAL A 96 24.37 -32.18 17.07
CA VAL A 96 24.63 -30.84 16.55
C VAL A 96 24.43 -30.79 15.03
N ARG A 97 24.84 -31.84 14.30
CA ARG A 97 24.61 -31.94 12.85
C ARG A 97 23.12 -32.01 12.50
N LYS A 98 22.34 -32.82 13.22
CA LYS A 98 20.88 -32.94 13.03
C LYS A 98 20.17 -31.62 13.36
N MET A 99 20.51 -30.96 14.47
CA MET A 99 19.98 -29.63 14.81
C MET A 99 20.31 -28.57 13.76
N ARG A 100 21.53 -28.56 13.21
CA ARG A 100 21.88 -27.64 12.10
C ARG A 100 21.05 -27.91 10.85
N SER A 101 20.75 -29.18 10.54
CA SER A 101 19.88 -29.53 9.41
C SER A 101 18.44 -29.07 9.63
N LEU A 102 17.88 -29.28 10.82
CA LEU A 102 16.55 -28.81 11.19
C LEU A 102 16.44 -27.28 11.14
N ASN A 103 17.44 -26.57 11.67
CA ASN A 103 17.51 -25.11 11.59
C ASN A 103 17.58 -24.59 10.15
N ARG A 104 18.26 -25.30 9.24
CA ARG A 104 18.26 -24.96 7.80
C ARG A 104 16.89 -25.17 7.17
N LYS A 105 16.20 -26.27 7.50
CA LYS A 105 14.83 -26.53 7.00
C LYS A 105 13.85 -25.47 7.48
N LEU A 106 13.93 -25.05 8.74
CA LEU A 106 13.13 -23.94 9.28
C LEU A 106 13.37 -22.65 8.50
N LYS A 107 14.64 -22.26 8.31
CA LYS A 107 14.98 -21.06 7.51
C LYS A 107 14.47 -21.10 6.08
N ASN A 108 14.58 -22.25 5.42
CA ASN A 108 14.08 -22.42 4.06
C ASN A 108 12.56 -22.31 4.01
N PHE A 109 11.86 -22.89 4.98
CA PHE A 109 10.41 -22.81 5.06
C PHE A 109 9.91 -21.39 5.35
N ASP A 110 10.59 -20.66 6.24
CA ASP A 110 10.29 -19.24 6.49
C ASP A 110 10.43 -18.40 5.21
N GLU A 111 11.47 -18.66 4.42
CA GLU A 111 11.67 -17.99 3.12
C GLU A 111 10.60 -18.39 2.09
N GLU A 112 10.23 -19.66 2.01
CA GLU A 112 9.13 -20.13 1.15
C GLU A 112 7.80 -19.48 1.53
N ILE A 113 7.46 -19.41 2.82
CA ILE A 113 6.27 -18.72 3.32
C ILE A 113 6.30 -17.24 2.92
N ARG A 114 7.45 -16.58 3.11
CA ARG A 114 7.61 -15.18 2.78
C ARG A 114 7.39 -14.93 1.30
N GLN A 115 7.99 -15.74 0.43
CA GLN A 115 7.81 -15.65 -1.03
C GLN A 115 6.37 -15.94 -1.44
N PHE A 116 5.76 -16.98 -0.87
CA PHE A 116 4.36 -17.30 -1.12
C PHE A 116 3.43 -16.16 -0.71
N SER A 117 3.62 -15.60 0.50
CA SER A 117 2.86 -14.46 0.99
C SER A 117 2.99 -13.25 0.08
N ALA A 118 4.20 -12.96 -0.43
CA ALA A 118 4.44 -11.87 -1.37
C ALA A 118 3.73 -12.11 -2.72
N THR A 119 3.72 -13.35 -3.21
CA THR A 119 3.00 -13.73 -4.44
C THR A 119 1.49 -13.61 -4.27
N MET A 120 0.94 -14.08 -3.15
CA MET A 120 -0.48 -13.94 -2.84
C MET A 120 -0.90 -12.47 -2.76
N GLN A 121 -0.10 -11.63 -2.11
CA GLN A 121 -0.38 -10.20 -2.07
C GLN A 121 -0.45 -9.59 -3.48
N LYS A 122 0.46 -9.95 -4.39
CA LYS A 122 0.41 -9.48 -5.79
C LYS A 122 -0.83 -9.98 -6.51
N PHE A 123 -1.27 -11.20 -6.23
CA PHE A 123 -2.49 -11.75 -6.82
C PHE A 123 -3.73 -11.02 -6.31
N ASP A 124 -3.82 -10.76 -5.01
CA ASP A 124 -4.92 -9.99 -4.41
C ASP A 124 -4.95 -8.55 -4.96
N GLU A 125 -3.79 -7.92 -5.11
CA GLU A 125 -3.66 -6.60 -5.77
C GLU A 125 -4.14 -6.65 -7.22
N PHE A 126 -3.78 -7.69 -7.97
CA PHE A 126 -4.22 -7.90 -9.34
C PHE A 126 -5.74 -8.11 -9.44
N GLU A 127 -6.33 -9.00 -8.63
CA GLU A 127 -7.78 -9.25 -8.65
C GLU A 127 -8.58 -7.96 -8.36
N LYS A 128 -8.11 -7.15 -7.40
CA LYS A 128 -8.72 -5.87 -7.07
C LYS A 128 -8.61 -4.87 -8.21
N MET A 129 -7.45 -4.81 -8.86
CA MET A 129 -7.24 -3.95 -10.03
C MET A 129 -8.17 -4.34 -11.17
N GLU A 130 -8.29 -5.63 -11.50
CA GLU A 130 -9.19 -6.11 -12.56
C GLU A 130 -10.66 -5.84 -12.21
N PHE A 131 -11.08 -6.04 -10.96
CA PHE A 131 -12.42 -5.68 -10.52
C PHE A 131 -12.74 -4.19 -10.76
N ILE A 132 -11.82 -3.29 -10.42
CA ILE A 132 -12.01 -1.85 -10.68
C ILE A 132 -12.07 -1.56 -12.18
N LYS A 133 -11.25 -2.22 -13.00
CA LYS A 133 -11.29 -2.06 -14.46
C LYS A 133 -12.64 -2.51 -15.03
N GLU A 134 -13.15 -3.66 -14.61
CA GLU A 134 -14.46 -4.16 -15.03
C GLU A 134 -15.57 -3.20 -14.62
N MET A 135 -15.55 -2.71 -13.37
CA MET A 135 -16.50 -1.71 -12.86
C MET A 135 -16.48 -0.44 -13.72
N VAL A 136 -15.29 0.11 -14.00
CA VAL A 136 -15.13 1.34 -14.81
C VAL A 136 -15.60 1.10 -16.25
N ALA A 137 -15.17 0.00 -16.88
CA ALA A 137 -15.53 -0.34 -18.25
C ALA A 137 -17.03 -0.64 -18.43
N ALA A 138 -17.70 -1.16 -17.40
CA ALA A 138 -19.14 -1.41 -17.43
C ALA A 138 -19.96 -0.11 -17.49
N LYS A 139 -19.47 0.97 -16.89
CA LYS A 139 -20.18 2.27 -16.85
C LYS A 139 -19.71 3.25 -17.93
N LEU A 140 -18.51 3.05 -18.48
CA LEU A 140 -17.94 3.92 -19.50
C LEU A 140 -17.68 3.16 -20.80
N ALA A 141 -18.41 3.53 -21.85
CA ALA A 141 -18.18 2.98 -23.18
C ALA A 141 -16.88 3.52 -23.79
N ALA A 142 -16.08 2.62 -24.38
CA ALA A 142 -14.95 2.92 -25.26
C ALA A 142 -13.80 3.73 -24.63
N LEU A 143 -13.37 3.38 -23.43
CA LEU A 143 -12.11 3.88 -22.86
C LEU A 143 -10.89 3.23 -23.53
N ASP A 144 -9.85 4.02 -23.76
CA ASP A 144 -8.52 3.50 -24.10
C ASP A 144 -7.95 2.68 -22.94
N HIS A 145 -7.32 1.54 -23.25
CA HIS A 145 -6.79 0.62 -22.24
C HIS A 145 -5.76 1.28 -21.31
N THR A 146 -4.93 2.19 -21.82
CA THR A 146 -3.93 2.88 -21.00
C THR A 146 -4.58 3.83 -19.99
N VAL A 147 -5.69 4.46 -20.38
CA VAL A 147 -6.48 5.31 -19.48
C VAL A 147 -7.18 4.47 -18.43
N LEU A 148 -7.77 3.33 -18.83
CA LEU A 148 -8.43 2.40 -17.93
C LEU A 148 -7.46 1.84 -16.87
N ASP A 149 -6.28 1.41 -17.28
CA ASP A 149 -5.26 0.88 -16.37
C ASP A 149 -4.79 1.93 -15.35
N ARG A 150 -4.51 3.15 -15.82
CA ARG A 150 -4.13 4.26 -14.94
C ARG A 150 -5.24 4.59 -13.95
N TRP A 151 -6.47 4.76 -14.43
CA TRP A 151 -7.60 5.09 -13.54
C TRP A 151 -7.86 3.99 -12.52
N ALA A 152 -7.82 2.73 -12.94
CA ALA A 152 -7.98 1.62 -12.00
C ALA A 152 -6.90 1.66 -10.91
N GLN A 153 -5.66 2.00 -11.27
CA GLN A 153 -4.56 2.12 -10.33
C GLN A 153 -4.77 3.29 -9.35
N GLU A 154 -5.21 4.44 -9.84
CA GLU A 154 -5.48 5.61 -9.03
C GLU A 154 -6.65 5.39 -8.07
N ILE A 155 -7.74 4.77 -8.54
CA ILE A 155 -8.88 4.37 -7.70
C ILE A 155 -8.41 3.38 -6.63
N TYR A 156 -7.67 2.34 -7.02
CA TYR A 156 -7.16 1.34 -6.10
C TYR A 156 -6.32 1.99 -5.00
N HIS A 157 -5.36 2.83 -5.38
CA HIS A 157 -4.50 3.53 -4.44
C HIS A 157 -5.28 4.49 -3.55
N PHE A 158 -6.23 5.24 -4.10
CA PHE A 158 -7.02 6.20 -3.34
C PHE A 158 -7.98 5.53 -2.35
N VAL A 159 -8.62 4.42 -2.74
CA VAL A 159 -9.65 3.78 -1.92
C VAL A 159 -9.05 2.79 -0.91
N SER A 160 -8.00 2.06 -1.29
CA SER A 160 -7.43 0.95 -0.49
C SER A 160 -5.92 1.04 -0.26
N GLY A 161 -5.15 1.70 -1.13
CA GLY A 161 -3.70 1.75 -1.04
C GLY A 161 -3.18 2.72 0.03
N MET A 162 -3.72 3.93 0.08
CA MET A 162 -3.32 4.99 1.01
C MET A 162 -3.90 4.72 2.41
N ARG A 163 -3.04 4.81 3.44
CA ARG A 163 -3.35 4.41 4.82
C ARG A 163 -3.17 5.57 5.81
N PRO A 164 -3.82 5.52 6.99
CA PRO A 164 -3.59 6.49 8.05
C PRO A 164 -2.10 6.56 8.39
N HIS A 165 -1.61 7.78 8.61
CA HIS A 165 -0.20 8.15 8.81
C HIS A 165 0.70 8.14 7.57
N ASP A 166 0.21 7.75 6.39
CA ASP A 166 0.94 8.02 5.15
C ASP A 166 1.12 9.53 4.95
N THR A 167 2.26 9.90 4.36
CA THR A 167 2.58 11.28 4.01
C THR A 167 1.98 11.61 2.65
N VAL A 168 1.36 12.78 2.55
CA VAL A 168 0.76 13.31 1.32
C VAL A 168 1.45 14.63 0.97
N VAL A 169 1.81 14.80 -0.29
CA VAL A 169 2.32 16.04 -0.85
C VAL A 169 1.30 16.54 -1.86
N LEU A 170 0.81 17.77 -1.67
CA LEU A 170 -0.12 18.47 -2.55
C LEU A 170 0.63 19.64 -3.22
N PRO A 171 1.16 19.46 -4.43
CA PRO A 171 1.84 20.52 -5.16
C PRO A 171 0.84 21.58 -5.61
N VAL A 172 1.23 22.85 -5.49
CA VAL A 172 0.55 24.03 -6.05
C VAL A 172 1.49 24.63 -7.08
N GLU A 173 1.51 24.01 -8.27
CA GLU A 173 2.49 24.30 -9.33
C GLU A 173 2.50 25.78 -9.73
N SER A 174 1.34 26.44 -9.75
CA SER A 174 1.21 27.87 -10.06
C SER A 174 1.90 28.80 -9.05
N GLU A 175 2.08 28.34 -7.82
CA GLU A 175 2.74 29.10 -6.74
C GLU A 175 4.18 28.62 -6.48
N GLY A 176 4.63 27.53 -7.12
CA GLY A 176 5.95 26.96 -6.90
C GLY A 176 6.15 26.39 -5.49
N ILE A 177 5.08 25.99 -4.82
CA ILE A 177 5.09 25.40 -3.47
C ILE A 177 4.34 24.07 -3.42
N ALA A 178 4.47 23.35 -2.31
CA ALA A 178 3.62 22.22 -1.95
C ALA A 178 3.19 22.30 -0.48
N TYR A 179 1.99 21.76 -0.21
CA TYR A 179 1.55 21.44 1.15
C TYR A 179 1.94 20.01 1.48
N VAL A 180 2.42 19.78 2.71
CA VAL A 180 2.74 18.44 3.21
C VAL A 180 1.74 18.07 4.30
N GLY A 181 1.15 16.88 4.16
CA GLY A 181 0.01 16.39 4.91
C GLY A 181 0.23 14.97 5.42
N ARG A 182 -0.55 14.56 6.41
CA ARG A 182 -0.67 13.16 6.83
C ARG A 182 -2.10 12.69 6.72
N VAL A 183 -2.28 11.48 6.22
CA VAL A 183 -3.59 10.85 6.15
C VAL A 183 -4.09 10.59 7.57
N ARG A 184 -5.26 11.14 7.89
CA ARG A 184 -5.90 10.96 9.20
C ARG A 184 -6.76 9.71 9.22
N GLU A 185 -7.51 9.49 8.15
CA GLU A 185 -8.55 8.47 8.06
C GLU A 185 -8.56 7.87 6.66
N ASN A 186 -9.04 6.63 6.56
CA ASN A 186 -9.30 5.97 5.29
C ASN A 186 -10.33 6.73 4.45
N TYR A 187 -10.41 6.37 3.17
CA TYR A 187 -11.40 6.87 2.22
C TYR A 187 -12.83 6.83 2.78
N LYS A 188 -13.58 7.89 2.49
CA LYS A 188 -15.00 8.04 2.80
C LYS A 188 -15.77 8.54 1.59
N TYR A 189 -16.99 8.07 1.48
CA TYR A 189 -18.00 8.64 0.60
C TYR A 189 -19.01 9.46 1.41
N ARG A 190 -19.47 10.57 0.84
CA ARG A 190 -20.58 11.37 1.35
C ARG A 190 -21.37 11.93 0.18
N GLU A 191 -22.57 11.39 -0.01
CA GLU A 191 -23.51 11.89 -0.99
C GLU A 191 -23.82 13.38 -0.79
N GLY A 192 -23.94 14.13 -1.89
CA GLY A 192 -24.31 15.54 -1.89
C GLY A 192 -23.20 16.50 -1.44
N PHE A 193 -21.95 16.04 -1.35
CA PHE A 193 -20.79 16.89 -1.02
C PHE A 193 -20.06 17.43 -2.26
N GLY A 194 -20.71 17.35 -3.44
CA GLY A 194 -20.20 17.84 -4.72
C GLY A 194 -18.92 17.12 -5.15
N ASP A 195 -17.97 17.85 -5.72
CA ASP A 195 -16.68 17.32 -6.21
C ASP A 195 -15.74 16.82 -5.09
N LEU A 196 -16.19 16.81 -3.83
CA LEU A 196 -15.50 16.25 -2.68
C LEU A 196 -16.25 15.05 -2.08
N SER A 197 -17.30 14.54 -2.73
CA SER A 197 -18.10 13.40 -2.24
C SER A 197 -17.23 12.19 -1.92
N HIS A 198 -16.12 12.01 -2.62
CA HIS A 198 -15.10 11.00 -2.37
C HIS A 198 -13.85 11.63 -1.77
N TYR A 199 -13.60 11.42 -0.48
CA TYR A 199 -12.51 12.12 0.19
C TYR A 199 -11.74 11.28 1.19
N MET A 200 -10.49 11.70 1.42
CA MET A 200 -9.69 11.29 2.57
C MET A 200 -9.37 12.52 3.41
N ARG A 201 -9.44 12.38 4.74
CA ARG A 201 -9.09 13.47 5.65
C ARG A 201 -7.58 13.55 5.81
N ILE A 202 -7.03 14.75 5.64
CA ILE A 202 -5.62 15.04 5.79
C ILE A 202 -5.42 16.01 6.95
N ILE A 203 -4.42 15.76 7.77
CA ILE A 203 -3.86 16.74 8.70
C ILE A 203 -2.73 17.41 7.94
N TRP A 204 -2.98 18.60 7.39
CA TRP A 204 -1.96 19.40 6.75
C TRP A 204 -1.04 20.00 7.82
N SER A 205 0.23 20.18 7.47
CA SER A 205 1.06 21.14 8.19
C SER A 205 0.76 22.55 7.72
N ASP A 206 1.03 23.51 8.61
CA ASP A 206 0.89 24.94 8.33
C ASP A 206 2.01 25.47 7.41
N ASP A 207 3.15 24.77 7.36
CA ASP A 207 4.29 25.20 6.55
C ASP A 207 4.12 24.86 5.07
N LYS A 208 4.46 25.84 4.22
CA LYS A 208 4.55 25.69 2.77
C LYS A 208 5.98 25.34 2.40
N VAL A 209 6.16 24.27 1.63
CA VAL A 209 7.49 23.83 1.18
C VAL A 209 7.70 24.27 -0.28
N PRO A 210 8.75 25.04 -0.60
CA PRO A 210 9.10 25.34 -1.99
C PRO A 210 9.32 24.07 -2.81
N LEU A 211 8.85 24.04 -4.06
CA LEU A 211 9.07 22.87 -4.94
C LEU A 211 10.56 22.59 -5.18
N SER A 212 11.41 23.62 -5.09
CA SER A 212 12.87 23.51 -5.19
C SER A 212 13.53 22.69 -4.09
N ASP A 213 12.85 22.49 -2.96
CA ASP A 213 13.40 21.82 -1.78
C ASP A 213 13.17 20.30 -1.84
N PHE A 214 12.38 19.84 -2.81
CA PHE A 214 12.15 18.42 -3.08
C PHE A 214 13.28 17.81 -3.93
N CYS A 215 13.30 16.48 -3.97
CA CYS A 215 14.24 15.72 -4.80
C CYS A 215 14.18 16.15 -6.29
N PRO A 216 15.27 16.05 -7.06
CA PRO A 216 15.26 16.39 -8.49
C PRO A 216 14.18 15.66 -9.30
N GLU A 217 13.95 14.38 -8.98
CA GLU A 217 12.96 13.52 -9.64
C GLU A 217 11.52 13.98 -9.37
N PHE A 218 11.28 14.84 -8.38
CA PHE A 218 9.95 15.34 -8.04
C PHE A 218 9.34 16.09 -9.22
N THR A 219 10.13 16.89 -9.93
CA THR A 219 9.65 17.66 -11.09
C THR A 219 9.23 16.72 -12.22
N GLU A 220 10.00 15.67 -12.50
CA GLU A 220 9.64 14.65 -13.49
C GLU A 220 8.34 13.91 -13.12
N MET A 221 8.11 13.69 -11.82
CA MET A 221 6.84 13.10 -11.35
C MET A 221 5.64 14.03 -11.60
N LEU A 222 5.81 15.35 -11.57
CA LEU A 222 4.74 16.30 -11.87
C LEU A 222 4.37 16.35 -13.36
N GLU A 223 5.29 15.97 -14.25
CA GLU A 223 5.03 15.84 -15.69
C GLU A 223 4.19 14.59 -16.03
N SER A 224 4.02 13.67 -15.07
CA SER A 224 3.17 12.50 -15.24
C SER A 224 1.72 12.87 -15.47
N ASP A 225 1.04 12.12 -16.33
CA ASP A 225 -0.41 12.19 -16.53
C ASP A 225 -1.21 11.63 -15.33
N SER A 226 -0.55 11.10 -14.31
CA SER A 226 -1.21 10.58 -13.10
C SER A 226 -1.50 11.70 -12.10
N GLN A 227 -2.67 11.63 -11.47
CA GLN A 227 -3.09 12.50 -10.37
C GLN A 227 -2.64 11.97 -9.01
N LEU A 228 -2.39 10.66 -8.89
CA LEU A 228 -1.98 10.02 -7.65
C LEU A 228 -0.73 9.17 -7.88
N ILE A 229 0.38 9.57 -7.25
CA ILE A 229 1.69 8.96 -7.49
C ILE A 229 2.25 8.43 -6.17
N LEU A 230 2.58 7.14 -6.14
CA LEU A 230 3.33 6.53 -5.04
C LEU A 230 4.82 6.78 -5.22
N VAL A 231 5.43 7.56 -4.33
CA VAL A 231 6.85 7.88 -4.38
C VAL A 231 7.68 6.74 -3.80
N LYS A 232 8.76 6.38 -4.48
CA LYS A 232 9.69 5.30 -4.09
C LYS A 232 11.14 5.79 -4.15
N GLY A 233 12.05 5.00 -3.56
CA GLY A 233 13.49 5.27 -3.62
C GLY A 233 13.91 6.48 -2.78
N GLU A 234 15.04 7.08 -3.15
CA GLU A 234 15.67 8.17 -2.38
C GLU A 234 14.77 9.41 -2.29
N CYS A 235 13.99 9.71 -3.34
CA CYS A 235 13.04 10.81 -3.30
C CYS A 235 11.97 10.64 -2.21
N ARG A 236 11.50 9.41 -1.97
CA ARG A 236 10.57 9.12 -0.88
C ARG A 236 11.19 9.49 0.47
N ASP A 237 12.44 9.09 0.69
CA ASP A 237 13.13 9.29 1.95
C ASP A 237 13.40 10.78 2.18
N SER A 238 13.80 11.52 1.15
CA SER A 238 13.93 12.98 1.19
C SER A 238 12.61 13.69 1.57
N ILE A 239 11.48 13.27 1.03
CA ILE A 239 10.17 13.84 1.41
C ILE A 239 9.81 13.53 2.87
N LEU A 240 10.15 12.35 3.37
CA LEU A 240 9.93 11.99 4.77
C LEU A 240 10.77 12.86 5.72
N ASP A 241 11.99 13.20 5.33
CA ASP A 241 12.85 14.11 6.08
C ASP A 241 12.24 15.51 6.13
N ILE A 242 11.77 16.04 4.99
CA ILE A 242 11.03 17.31 4.94
C ILE A 242 9.81 17.25 5.86
N ALA A 243 9.00 16.20 5.75
CA ALA A 243 7.81 16.04 6.58
C ALA A 243 8.17 16.00 8.08
N SER A 244 9.29 15.37 8.46
CA SER A 244 9.71 15.33 9.86
C SER A 244 10.04 16.72 10.43
N ASN A 245 10.58 17.63 9.61
CA ASN A 245 10.89 19.01 10.03
C ASN A 245 9.67 19.94 10.04
N VAL A 246 8.57 19.50 9.45
CA VAL A 246 7.36 20.30 9.23
C VAL A 246 6.25 19.91 10.22
N TYR A 247 6.39 18.78 10.92
CA TYR A 247 5.49 18.32 11.98
C TYR A 247 6.05 18.48 13.40
N PHE A 248 7.33 18.88 13.54
CA PHE A 248 8.06 19.01 14.80
C PHE A 248 8.91 20.29 14.79
#